data_AF-A0A4Q4BP20-F1
#
_entry.id   AF-A0A4Q4BP20-F1
#
_cell.length_a   1.000
_cell.length_b   1.000
_cell.length_c   1.000
_cell.angle_alpha   90.00
_cell.angle_beta   90.00
_cell.angle_gamma   90.00
#
_symmetry.space_group_name_H-M   'P 1'
#
loop_
_entity.id
_entity.type
_entity.pdbx_description
1 polymer ?
#
loop_
_entity_poly.entity_id
_entity_poly.type
_entity_poly.pdbx_seq_one_letter_code
_entity_poly.pdbx_strand_id
1 'polypeptide(L)'
;MLSRTADNLYWIARYMERADTVARLLEVGSRISLLPSAHGYRSEWDSLLQATGMSDAFARKYGDPVQRNIENFLFFDRDNPSSIASCITAARENGRIVRTALTTQVWDALNTAFQELRQLEREDRATLELSRLTDWTMRHAAMLRGAIDATLLRAMGAQRAFHWAYGGDVTAMKIADFLIRNPQSPRSLATCTAGLTNHLGRVAKAYGRETDAQDKARSLAAEIEVAT
;
A
#
# COMPACT_ATOMS: atom_id res chain seq x y z
N MET A 1 21.58 1.34 5.84
CA MET A 1 20.93 1.69 4.55
C MET A 1 19.68 0.87 4.27
N LEU A 2 19.70 -0.47 4.43
CA LEU A 2 18.52 -1.34 4.22
C LEU A 2 17.25 -0.90 4.96
N SER A 3 17.37 -0.48 6.23
CA SER A 3 16.22 0.00 7.03
C SER A 3 15.54 1.24 6.43
N ARG A 4 16.29 2.20 5.88
CA ARG A 4 15.70 3.41 5.29
C ARG A 4 15.01 3.12 3.96
N THR A 5 15.58 2.24 3.13
CA THR A 5 14.95 1.82 1.88
C THR A 5 13.63 1.08 2.17
N ALA A 6 13.64 0.13 3.10
CA ALA A 6 12.45 -0.61 3.51
C ALA A 6 11.36 0.32 4.07
N ASP A 7 11.74 1.29 4.90
CA ASP A 7 10.82 2.29 5.47
C ASP A 7 10.14 3.13 4.37
N ASN A 8 10.91 3.65 3.40
CA ASN A 8 10.33 4.39 2.27
C ASN A 8 9.38 3.52 1.44
N LEU A 9 9.75 2.27 1.14
CA LEU A 9 8.91 1.34 0.38
C LEU A 9 7.59 1.02 1.13
N TYR A 10 7.68 0.80 2.44
CA TYR A 10 6.51 0.60 3.29
C TYR A 10 5.58 1.81 3.24
N TRP A 11 6.12 3.02 3.41
CA TRP A 11 5.32 4.23 3.42
C TRP A 11 4.69 4.55 2.06
N ILE A 12 5.35 4.26 0.93
CA ILE A 12 4.73 4.36 -0.41
C ILE A 12 3.43 3.56 -0.45
N ALA A 13 3.49 2.28 -0.04
CA ALA A 13 2.32 1.41 -0.05
C ALA A 13 1.22 1.93 0.89
N ARG A 14 1.59 2.34 2.11
CA ARG A 14 0.63 2.86 3.11
C ARG A 14 -0.04 4.15 2.70
N TYR A 15 0.68 5.08 2.08
CA TYR A 15 0.07 6.32 1.57
C TYR A 15 -0.90 6.03 0.43
N MET A 16 -0.54 5.12 -0.48
CA MET A 16 -1.42 4.78 -1.61
C MET A 16 -2.67 4.01 -1.17
N GLU A 17 -2.54 3.11 -0.19
CA GLU A 17 -3.67 2.44 0.47
C GLU A 17 -4.60 3.44 1.17
N ARG A 18 -4.02 4.45 1.85
CA ARG A 18 -4.80 5.51 2.49
C ARG A 18 -5.55 6.35 1.46
N ALA A 19 -4.91 6.74 0.36
CA ALA A 19 -5.55 7.47 -0.72
C ALA A 19 -6.73 6.69 -1.32
N ASP A 20 -6.57 5.39 -1.58
CA ASP A 20 -7.63 4.51 -2.07
C ASP A 20 -8.80 4.40 -1.07
N THR A 21 -8.48 4.26 0.22
CA THR A 21 -9.49 4.17 1.28
C THR A 21 -10.32 5.45 1.38
N VAL A 22 -9.67 6.62 1.36
CA VAL A 22 -10.35 7.92 1.40
C VAL A 22 -11.22 8.13 0.14
N ALA A 23 -10.73 7.73 -1.04
CA ALA A 23 -11.52 7.80 -2.26
C ALA A 23 -12.78 6.92 -2.21
N ARG A 24 -12.68 5.71 -1.65
CA ARG A 24 -13.84 4.82 -1.44
C ARG A 24 -14.86 5.41 -0.47
N LEU A 25 -14.40 6.05 0.60
CA LEU A 25 -15.28 6.72 1.56
C LEU A 25 -16.02 7.91 0.92
N LEU A 26 -15.32 8.71 0.11
CA LEU A 26 -15.92 9.81 -0.65
C LEU A 26 -16.96 9.30 -1.66
N GLU A 27 -16.66 8.21 -2.37
CA GLU A 27 -17.59 7.58 -3.32
C GLU A 27 -18.87 7.09 -2.61
N VAL A 28 -18.73 6.45 -1.45
CA VAL A 28 -19.87 6.01 -0.63
C VAL A 28 -20.69 7.22 -0.16
N GLY A 29 -20.06 8.28 0.35
CA GLY A 29 -20.76 9.51 0.75
C GLY A 29 -21.52 10.16 -0.39
N SER A 30 -20.92 10.20 -1.58
CA SER A 30 -21.58 10.69 -2.78
C SER A 30 -22.81 9.87 -3.16
N ARG A 31 -22.73 8.54 -3.08
CA ARG A 31 -23.84 7.64 -3.41
C ARG A 31 -24.99 7.75 -2.42
N ILE A 32 -24.69 7.77 -1.12
CA ILE A 32 -25.71 7.89 -0.08
C ILE A 32 -26.42 9.25 -0.19
N SER A 33 -25.69 10.32 -0.56
CA SER A 33 -26.28 11.64 -0.81
C SER A 33 -27.28 11.71 -1.97
N LEU A 34 -27.36 10.68 -2.80
CA LEU A 34 -28.37 10.58 -3.86
C LEU A 34 -29.63 9.82 -3.42
N LEU A 35 -29.59 9.15 -2.26
CA LEU A 35 -30.71 8.40 -1.73
C LEU A 35 -31.64 9.32 -0.91
N PRO A 36 -32.97 9.11 -0.95
CA PRO A 36 -33.89 9.81 -0.05
C PRO A 36 -33.64 9.35 1.39
N SER A 37 -33.10 10.21 2.24
CA SER A 37 -32.82 9.88 3.65
C SER A 37 -33.80 10.57 4.60
N ALA A 38 -34.27 9.84 5.62
CA ALA A 38 -35.11 10.36 6.70
C ALA A 38 -34.32 11.25 7.69
N HIS A 39 -33.00 11.09 7.72
CA HIS A 39 -32.07 11.90 8.51
C HIS A 39 -31.26 12.71 7.50
N GLY A 40 -31.42 14.04 7.46
CA GLY A 40 -30.88 14.87 6.38
C GLY A 40 -29.38 14.66 6.08
N TYR A 41 -28.97 14.98 4.85
CA TYR A 41 -27.63 14.75 4.27
C TYR A 41 -26.42 15.08 5.17
N ARG A 42 -26.53 16.03 6.10
CA ARG A 42 -25.45 16.39 7.03
C ARG A 42 -25.02 15.24 7.94
N SER A 43 -25.95 14.37 8.37
CA SER A 43 -25.64 13.29 9.31
C SER A 43 -24.75 12.20 8.70
N GLU A 44 -24.83 12.01 7.39
CA GLU A 44 -24.15 10.92 6.68
C GLU A 44 -22.68 11.28 6.40
N TRP A 45 -22.44 12.50 5.93
CA TRP A 45 -21.09 13.03 5.75
C TRP A 45 -20.31 13.18 7.07
N ASP A 46 -21.00 13.54 8.15
CA ASP A 46 -20.38 13.59 9.48
C ASP A 46 -19.96 12.19 9.95
N SER A 47 -20.81 11.19 9.76
CA SER A 47 -20.50 9.79 10.10
C SER A 47 -19.29 9.27 9.31
N LEU A 48 -19.19 9.59 8.02
CA LEU A 48 -18.04 9.22 7.19
C LEU A 48 -16.77 9.94 7.63
N LEU A 49 -16.87 11.23 7.94
CA LEU A 49 -15.75 12.00 8.45
C LEU A 49 -15.25 11.46 9.80
N GLN A 50 -16.15 11.07 10.70
CA GLN A 50 -15.79 10.40 11.96
C GLN A 50 -15.10 9.06 11.72
N ALA A 51 -15.59 8.24 10.77
CA ALA A 51 -14.95 6.97 10.42
C ALA A 51 -13.51 7.13 9.91
N THR A 52 -13.16 8.31 9.39
CA THR A 52 -11.79 8.60 8.94
C THR A 52 -10.83 8.93 10.09
N GLY A 53 -11.34 9.21 11.30
CA GLY A 53 -10.56 9.66 12.45
C GLY A 53 -10.06 11.11 12.34
N MET A 54 -10.60 11.90 11.41
CA MET A 54 -10.13 13.28 11.11
C MET A 54 -11.17 14.37 11.41
N SER A 55 -12.29 14.02 12.05
CA SER A 55 -13.37 14.95 12.40
C SER A 55 -12.88 16.16 13.19
N ASP A 56 -12.01 15.96 14.19
CA ASP A 56 -11.50 17.05 15.03
C ASP A 56 -10.57 18.00 14.27
N ALA A 57 -9.79 17.47 13.33
CA ALA A 57 -8.92 18.28 12.48
C ALA A 57 -9.74 19.09 11.47
N PHE A 58 -10.78 18.47 10.91
CA PHE A 58 -11.73 19.15 10.03
C PHE A 58 -12.49 20.26 10.75
N ALA A 59 -13.10 19.97 11.91
CA ALA A 59 -13.91 20.91 12.66
C ALA A 59 -13.10 22.16 13.07
N ARG A 60 -11.82 21.98 13.43
CA ARG A 60 -10.90 23.10 13.73
C ARG A 60 -10.64 24.02 12.54
N LYS A 61 -10.65 23.51 11.32
CA LYS A 61 -10.29 24.27 10.11
C LYS A 61 -11.51 24.81 9.37
N TYR A 62 -12.58 24.02 9.26
CA TYR A 62 -13.76 24.32 8.44
C TYR A 62 -15.03 24.59 9.25
N GLY A 63 -15.07 24.21 10.54
CA GLY A 63 -16.28 24.29 11.34
C GLY A 63 -17.32 23.27 10.89
N ASP A 64 -18.46 23.76 10.39
CA ASP A 64 -19.60 22.91 10.06
C ASP A 64 -19.33 21.95 8.87
N PRO A 65 -19.82 20.70 8.94
CA PRO A 65 -19.65 19.69 7.90
C PRO A 65 -20.53 20.00 6.69
N VAL A 66 -20.01 20.86 5.81
CA VAL A 66 -20.54 21.10 4.47
C VAL A 66 -19.85 20.14 3.50
N GLN A 67 -20.63 19.44 2.66
CA GLN A 67 -20.13 18.45 1.71
C GLN A 67 -18.89 18.94 0.92
N ARG A 68 -18.98 20.12 0.31
CA ARG A 68 -17.87 20.72 -0.46
C ARG A 68 -16.59 20.92 0.37
N ASN A 69 -16.73 21.27 1.64
CA ASN A 69 -15.58 21.43 2.55
C ASN A 69 -14.96 20.07 2.87
N ILE A 70 -15.78 19.04 3.08
CA ILE A 70 -15.31 17.67 3.35
C ILE A 70 -14.59 17.09 2.13
N GLU A 71 -15.16 17.27 0.93
CA GLU A 71 -14.52 16.88 -0.33
C GLU A 71 -13.15 17.56 -0.49
N ASN A 72 -13.08 18.87 -0.27
CA ASN A 72 -11.81 19.60 -0.33
C ASN A 72 -10.81 19.13 0.73
N PHE A 73 -11.26 18.90 1.97
CA PHE A 73 -10.44 18.47 3.09
C PHE A 73 -9.85 17.06 2.89
N LEU A 74 -10.66 16.13 2.36
CA LEU A 74 -10.25 14.75 2.15
C LEU A 74 -9.46 14.57 0.85
N PHE A 75 -9.70 15.40 -0.17
CA PHE A 75 -9.02 15.26 -1.46
C PHE A 75 -7.79 16.16 -1.60
N PHE A 76 -7.95 17.48 -1.47
CA PHE A 76 -6.95 18.47 -1.89
C PHE A 76 -6.16 19.13 -0.76
N ASP A 77 -6.71 19.13 0.46
CA ASP A 77 -6.13 19.87 1.57
C ASP A 77 -4.75 19.34 1.97
N ARG A 78 -3.72 20.17 1.78
CA ARG A 78 -2.32 19.83 2.04
C ARG A 78 -1.96 19.88 3.52
N ASP A 79 -2.78 20.54 4.35
CA ASP A 79 -2.60 20.53 5.80
C ASP A 79 -3.13 19.23 6.42
N ASN A 80 -3.96 18.49 5.67
CA ASN A 80 -4.36 17.14 6.02
C ASN A 80 -3.34 16.14 5.45
N PRO A 81 -2.50 15.48 6.28
CA PRO A 81 -1.52 14.50 5.81
C PRO A 81 -2.17 13.22 5.26
N SER A 82 -3.45 13.01 5.56
CA SER A 82 -4.24 11.87 5.09
C SER A 82 -5.09 12.19 3.87
N SER A 83 -5.06 13.44 3.35
CA SER A 83 -5.74 13.74 2.10
C SER A 83 -5.11 13.00 0.94
N ILE A 84 -5.90 12.75 -0.11
CA ILE A 84 -5.44 12.04 -1.31
C ILE A 84 -4.23 12.77 -1.93
N ALA A 85 -4.29 14.10 -2.03
CA ALA A 85 -3.20 14.91 -2.57
C ALA A 85 -1.90 14.79 -1.75
N SER A 86 -2.01 14.86 -0.41
CA SER A 86 -0.87 14.68 0.49
C SER A 86 -0.28 13.27 0.39
N CYS A 87 -1.13 12.24 0.37
CA CYS A 87 -0.71 10.84 0.27
C CYS A 87 0.02 10.56 -1.05
N ILE A 88 -0.53 10.97 -2.18
CA ILE A 88 0.11 10.76 -3.51
C ILE A 88 1.45 11.49 -3.59
N THR A 89 1.53 12.70 -3.02
CA THR A 89 2.77 13.48 -3.01
C THR A 89 3.82 12.82 -2.11
N ALA A 90 3.44 12.37 -0.91
CA ALA A 90 4.33 11.66 -0.02
C ALA A 90 4.81 10.33 -0.63
N ALA A 91 3.91 9.56 -1.28
CA ALA A 91 4.27 8.34 -1.98
C ALA A 91 5.30 8.60 -3.09
N ARG A 92 5.08 9.63 -3.91
CA ARG A 92 6.01 10.00 -4.97
C ARG A 92 7.37 10.45 -4.43
N GLU A 93 7.40 11.24 -3.34
CA GLU A 93 8.67 11.68 -2.74
C GLU A 93 9.46 10.52 -2.11
N ASN A 94 8.78 9.62 -1.39
CA ASN A 94 9.43 8.39 -0.91
C ASN A 94 9.98 7.59 -2.10
N GLY A 95 9.20 7.44 -3.18
CA GLY A 95 9.64 6.76 -4.39
C GLY A 95 10.86 7.41 -5.05
N ARG A 96 10.98 8.75 -4.98
CA ARG A 96 12.14 9.49 -5.50
C ARG A 96 13.39 9.19 -4.68
N ILE A 97 13.26 9.13 -3.36
CA ILE A 97 14.36 8.80 -2.44
C ILE A 97 14.89 7.39 -2.73
N VAL A 98 14.01 6.42 -2.98
CA VAL A 98 14.38 5.03 -3.26
C VAL A 98 14.27 4.66 -4.74
N ARG A 99 14.50 5.61 -5.65
CA ARG A 99 14.32 5.40 -7.10
C ARG A 99 15.06 4.19 -7.65
N THR A 100 16.24 3.88 -7.10
CA THR A 100 17.06 2.74 -7.50
C THR A 100 16.51 1.38 -7.03
N ALA A 101 15.62 1.38 -6.02
CA ALA A 101 14.92 0.20 -5.56
C ALA A 101 13.57 -0.02 -6.27
N LEU A 102 13.08 0.98 -7.02
CA LEU A 102 11.84 0.88 -7.78
C LEU A 102 12.10 0.43 -9.22
N THR A 103 11.23 -0.44 -9.71
CA THR A 103 11.15 -0.73 -11.13
C THR A 103 10.62 0.48 -11.90
N THR A 104 10.92 0.55 -13.20
CA THR A 104 10.44 1.63 -14.06
C THR A 104 8.91 1.71 -14.05
N GLN A 105 8.20 0.57 -14.11
CA GLN A 105 6.74 0.57 -14.09
C GLN A 105 6.16 1.18 -12.80
N VAL A 106 6.72 0.84 -11.63
CA VAL A 106 6.24 1.37 -10.34
C VAL A 106 6.53 2.86 -10.22
N TRP A 107 7.71 3.30 -10.66
CA TRP A 107 8.06 4.70 -10.70
C TRP A 107 7.14 5.50 -11.62
N ASP A 108 6.88 5.01 -12.83
CA ASP A 108 6.05 5.69 -13.81
C ASP A 108 4.60 5.80 -13.33
N ALA A 109 4.07 4.77 -12.66
CA ALA A 109 2.75 4.82 -12.04
C ALA A 109 2.66 5.93 -10.96
N LEU A 110 3.64 6.01 -10.06
CA LEU A 110 3.69 7.08 -9.04
C LEU A 110 3.84 8.47 -9.66
N ASN A 111 4.73 8.60 -10.64
CA ASN A 111 5.03 9.88 -11.24
C ASN A 111 3.87 10.38 -12.10
N THR A 112 3.17 9.50 -12.80
CA THR A 112 1.96 9.83 -13.58
C THR A 112 0.84 10.27 -12.65
N ALA A 113 0.57 9.54 -11.57
CA ALA A 113 -0.41 9.93 -10.55
C ALA A 113 -0.11 11.33 -9.99
N PHE A 114 1.16 11.62 -9.68
CA PHE A 114 1.56 12.94 -9.20
C PHE A 114 1.38 14.05 -10.25
N GLN A 115 1.75 13.80 -11.51
CA GLN A 115 1.61 14.79 -12.58
C GLN A 115 0.14 15.10 -12.89
N GLU A 116 -0.72 14.08 -12.94
CA GLU A 116 -2.16 14.26 -13.14
C GLU A 116 -2.82 14.95 -11.94
N LEU A 117 -2.40 14.64 -10.70
CA LEU A 117 -2.86 15.37 -9.52
C LEU A 117 -2.57 16.87 -9.66
N ARG A 118 -1.37 17.24 -10.13
CA ARG A 118 -1.00 18.64 -10.37
C ARG A 118 -1.85 19.30 -11.46
N GLN A 119 -2.39 18.53 -12.41
CA GLN A 119 -3.34 19.05 -13.40
C GLN A 119 -4.71 19.27 -12.75
N LEU A 120 -5.22 18.29 -12.00
CA LEU A 120 -6.47 18.41 -11.24
C LEU A 120 -6.44 19.57 -10.23
N GLU A 121 -5.29 19.89 -9.64
CA GLU A 121 -5.11 21.04 -8.76
C GLU A 121 -5.20 22.40 -9.47
N ARG A 122 -4.98 22.43 -10.79
CA ARG A 122 -5.07 23.65 -11.61
C ARG A 122 -6.46 23.87 -12.20
N GLU A 123 -7.28 22.83 -12.27
CA GLU A 123 -8.67 22.93 -12.71
C GLU A 123 -9.53 23.67 -11.67
N ASP A 124 -10.58 24.35 -12.14
CA ASP A 124 -11.53 25.01 -11.26
C ASP A 124 -12.29 23.97 -10.43
N ARG A 125 -12.31 24.16 -9.10
CA ARG A 125 -13.04 23.31 -8.15
C ARG A 125 -14.52 23.20 -8.47
N ALA A 126 -15.12 24.23 -9.09
CA ALA A 126 -16.52 24.19 -9.48
C ALA A 126 -16.82 23.22 -10.63
N THR A 127 -15.81 22.83 -11.41
CA THR A 127 -15.95 21.93 -12.58
C THR A 127 -15.55 20.48 -12.30
N LEU A 128 -15.04 20.21 -11.10
CA LEU A 128 -14.54 18.89 -10.74
C LEU A 128 -15.64 18.08 -10.05
N GLU A 129 -16.20 17.14 -10.78
CA GLU A 129 -17.11 16.14 -10.23
C GLU A 129 -16.40 15.19 -9.27
N LEU A 130 -16.99 14.93 -8.10
CA LEU A 130 -16.42 14.04 -7.09
C LEU A 130 -16.17 12.63 -7.63
N SER A 131 -17.08 12.10 -8.45
CA SER A 131 -16.95 10.78 -9.09
C SER A 131 -15.69 10.69 -9.97
N ARG A 132 -15.38 11.74 -10.74
CA ARG A 132 -14.16 11.81 -11.54
C ARG A 132 -12.91 11.73 -10.66
N LEU A 133 -12.92 12.39 -9.51
CA LEU A 133 -11.81 12.41 -8.55
C LEU A 133 -11.62 11.05 -7.86
N THR A 134 -12.70 10.41 -7.42
CA THR A 134 -12.64 9.09 -6.77
C THR A 134 -12.23 8.01 -7.76
N ASP A 135 -12.79 8.00 -8.96
CA ASP A 135 -12.43 7.06 -10.04
C ASP A 135 -10.98 7.23 -10.46
N TRP A 136 -10.51 8.47 -10.57
CA TRP A 136 -9.11 8.76 -10.82
C TRP A 136 -8.20 8.17 -9.75
N THR A 137 -8.54 8.34 -8.47
CA THR A 137 -7.73 7.84 -7.36
C THR A 137 -7.67 6.31 -7.35
N MET A 138 -8.82 5.64 -7.51
CA MET A 138 -8.88 4.17 -7.51
C MET A 138 -8.14 3.58 -8.71
N ARG A 139 -8.23 4.20 -9.89
CA ARG A 139 -7.44 3.78 -11.07
C ARG A 139 -5.95 3.86 -10.80
N HIS A 140 -5.45 4.94 -10.21
CA HIS A 140 -4.01 5.08 -9.88
C HIS A 140 -3.56 4.10 -8.80
N ALA A 141 -4.37 3.85 -7.79
CA ALA A 141 -4.08 2.81 -6.80
C ALA A 141 -4.01 1.41 -7.44
N ALA A 142 -4.93 1.08 -8.35
CA ALA A 142 -4.93 -0.19 -9.08
C ALA A 142 -3.72 -0.32 -10.02
N MET A 143 -3.37 0.74 -10.77
CA MET A 143 -2.19 0.75 -11.64
C MET A 143 -0.90 0.53 -10.87
N LEU A 144 -0.73 1.19 -9.72
CA LEU A 144 0.44 1.00 -8.88
C LEU A 144 0.51 -0.44 -8.35
N ARG A 145 -0.60 -0.97 -7.85
CA ARG A 145 -0.67 -2.35 -7.34
C ARG A 145 -0.32 -3.36 -8.44
N GLY A 146 -0.89 -3.20 -9.63
CA GLY A 146 -0.57 -4.03 -10.80
C GLY A 146 0.89 -3.93 -11.22
N ALA A 147 1.48 -2.73 -11.19
CA ALA A 147 2.90 -2.53 -11.48
C ALA A 147 3.81 -3.24 -10.46
N ILE A 148 3.45 -3.19 -9.17
CA ILE A 148 4.17 -3.92 -8.11
C ILE A 148 4.06 -5.43 -8.33
N ASP A 149 2.85 -5.94 -8.49
CA ASP A 149 2.58 -7.39 -8.64
C ASP A 149 3.30 -7.97 -9.88
N ALA A 150 3.25 -7.26 -11.00
CA ALA A 150 3.91 -7.68 -12.24
C ALA A 150 5.44 -7.68 -12.16
N THR A 151 6.02 -6.84 -11.31
CA THR A 151 7.48 -6.68 -11.23
C THR A 151 8.10 -7.48 -10.10
N LEU A 152 7.38 -7.74 -9.02
CA LEU A 152 7.88 -8.46 -7.86
C LEU A 152 8.22 -9.92 -8.19
N LEU A 153 7.33 -10.63 -8.89
CA LEU A 153 7.59 -11.99 -9.37
C LEU A 153 8.70 -12.04 -10.42
N ARG A 154 8.80 -11.00 -11.26
CA ARG A 154 9.82 -10.91 -12.31
C ARG A 154 11.21 -10.66 -11.74
N ALA A 155 11.33 -9.72 -10.80
CA ALA A 155 12.59 -9.37 -10.13
C ALA A 155 13.19 -10.54 -9.37
N MET A 156 12.34 -11.40 -8.78
CA MET A 156 12.80 -12.61 -8.09
C MET A 156 13.00 -13.82 -9.01
N GLY A 157 12.95 -13.64 -10.34
CA GLY A 157 13.07 -14.76 -11.29
C GLY A 157 12.01 -15.84 -11.08
N ALA A 158 10.94 -15.51 -10.36
CA ALA A 158 10.01 -16.48 -9.81
C ALA A 158 8.67 -16.49 -10.55
N GLN A 159 8.51 -15.64 -11.56
CA GLN A 159 7.31 -15.55 -12.39
C GLN A 159 6.89 -16.91 -12.98
N ARG A 160 7.82 -17.69 -13.54
CA ARG A 160 7.50 -19.02 -14.10
C ARG A 160 7.12 -20.01 -13.01
N ALA A 161 7.88 -20.05 -11.92
CA ALA A 161 7.64 -20.94 -10.80
C ALA A 161 6.28 -20.64 -10.13
N PHE A 162 5.96 -19.37 -9.95
CA PHE A 162 4.67 -18.91 -9.46
C PHE A 162 3.52 -19.30 -10.40
N HIS A 163 3.68 -19.08 -11.71
CA HIS A 163 2.65 -19.45 -12.69
C HIS A 163 2.38 -20.96 -12.69
N TRP A 164 3.44 -21.78 -12.56
CA TRP A 164 3.31 -23.23 -12.40
C TRP A 164 2.59 -23.62 -11.10
N ALA A 165 2.89 -22.96 -9.98
CA ALA A 165 2.34 -23.30 -8.68
C ALA A 165 0.91 -22.79 -8.44
N TYR A 166 0.52 -21.64 -9.03
CA TYR A 166 -0.76 -20.97 -8.72
C TYR A 166 -1.62 -20.64 -9.95
N GLY A 167 -1.26 -21.13 -11.14
CA GLY A 167 -2.08 -21.04 -12.36
C GLY A 167 -2.14 -19.66 -13.02
N GLY A 168 -1.29 -18.72 -12.60
CA GLY A 168 -1.18 -17.39 -13.23
C GLY A 168 -2.05 -16.28 -12.66
N ASP A 169 -2.98 -16.60 -11.76
CA ASP A 169 -3.71 -15.58 -10.99
C ASP A 169 -2.78 -14.93 -9.96
N VAL A 170 -2.35 -13.71 -10.26
CA VAL A 170 -1.46 -12.94 -9.38
C VAL A 170 -2.31 -12.18 -8.36
N THR A 171 -2.28 -12.63 -7.11
CA THR A 171 -2.88 -11.90 -5.98
C THR A 171 -1.85 -11.69 -4.90
N ALA A 172 -1.99 -10.61 -4.11
CA ALA A 172 -1.09 -10.31 -3.00
C ALA A 172 -0.97 -11.48 -2.00
N MET A 173 -2.07 -12.18 -1.73
CA MET A 173 -2.08 -13.35 -0.84
C MET A 173 -1.28 -14.53 -1.42
N LYS A 174 -1.49 -14.85 -2.71
CA LYS A 174 -0.74 -15.93 -3.38
C LYS A 174 0.75 -15.58 -3.48
N ILE A 175 1.08 -14.32 -3.78
CA ILE A 175 2.45 -13.83 -3.77
C ILE A 175 3.09 -14.01 -2.38
N ALA A 176 2.39 -13.59 -1.32
CA ALA A 176 2.88 -13.73 0.05
C ALA A 176 3.13 -15.20 0.42
N ASP A 177 2.17 -16.09 0.14
CA ASP A 177 2.32 -17.53 0.36
C ASP A 177 3.54 -18.10 -0.40
N PHE A 178 3.67 -17.74 -1.69
CA PHE A 178 4.79 -18.19 -2.52
C PHE A 178 6.18 -17.73 -2.02
N LEU A 179 6.25 -16.54 -1.41
CA LEU A 179 7.52 -15.95 -0.96
C LEU A 179 7.84 -16.20 0.50
N ILE A 180 6.85 -16.54 1.30
CA ILE A 180 7.06 -16.79 2.72
C ILE A 180 7.11 -18.30 2.96
N ARG A 181 6.11 -19.03 2.47
CA ARG A 181 5.83 -20.40 2.88
C ARG A 181 6.22 -21.45 1.86
N ASN A 182 6.09 -21.16 0.56
CA ASN A 182 6.16 -22.20 -0.45
C ASN A 182 7.57 -22.84 -0.54
N PRO A 183 7.71 -24.14 -0.21
CA PRO A 183 9.01 -24.82 -0.20
C PRO A 183 9.54 -25.11 -1.61
N GLN A 184 8.69 -25.04 -2.64
CA GLN A 184 9.09 -25.15 -4.05
C GLN A 184 9.75 -23.86 -4.56
N SER A 185 9.62 -22.76 -3.82
CA SER A 185 10.36 -21.53 -4.09
C SER A 185 11.70 -21.56 -3.36
N PRO A 186 12.85 -21.60 -4.06
CA PRO A 186 14.16 -21.63 -3.42
C PRO A 186 14.51 -20.32 -2.69
N ARG A 187 13.72 -19.27 -2.92
CA ARG A 187 13.87 -17.95 -2.31
C ARG A 187 12.77 -17.65 -1.29
N SER A 188 11.88 -18.60 -1.00
CA SER A 188 10.91 -18.37 0.06
C SER A 188 11.61 -18.27 1.40
N LEU A 189 11.02 -17.52 2.32
CA LEU A 189 11.56 -17.34 3.65
C LEU A 189 11.75 -18.69 4.35
N ALA A 190 10.78 -19.61 4.24
CA ALA A 190 10.86 -20.97 4.75
C ALA A 190 12.06 -21.75 4.17
N THR A 191 12.25 -21.73 2.84
CA THR A 191 13.39 -22.44 2.24
C THR A 191 14.73 -21.81 2.63
N CYS A 192 14.80 -20.48 2.71
CA CYS A 192 16.01 -19.78 3.12
C CYS A 192 16.36 -20.03 4.60
N THR A 193 15.39 -20.07 5.51
CA THR A 193 15.63 -20.36 6.93
C THR A 193 15.98 -21.83 7.17
N ALA A 194 15.35 -22.76 6.45
CA ALA A 194 15.75 -24.17 6.46
C ALA A 194 17.20 -24.34 5.94
N GLY A 195 17.55 -23.66 4.84
CA GLY A 195 18.90 -23.62 4.31
C GLY A 195 19.91 -23.05 5.31
N LEU A 196 19.57 -21.94 5.97
CA LEU A 196 20.39 -21.31 7.01
C LEU A 196 20.70 -22.29 8.15
N THR A 197 19.67 -22.96 8.68
CA THR A 197 19.84 -23.95 9.76
C THR A 197 20.76 -25.10 9.33
N ASN A 198 20.59 -25.61 8.11
CA ASN A 198 21.46 -26.65 7.55
C ASN A 198 22.92 -26.17 7.41
N HIS A 199 23.15 -24.97 6.90
CA HIS A 199 24.50 -24.44 6.75
C HIS A 199 25.17 -24.18 8.11
N LEU A 200 24.47 -23.59 9.07
CA LEU A 200 24.98 -23.36 10.42
C LEU A 200 25.27 -24.66 11.17
N GLY A 201 24.46 -25.71 10.95
CA GLY A 201 24.73 -27.05 11.49
C GLY A 201 25.99 -27.68 10.90
N ARG A 202 26.23 -27.53 9.59
CA ARG A 202 27.47 -27.99 8.94
C ARG A 202 28.70 -27.25 9.47
N VAL A 203 28.58 -25.94 9.69
CA VAL A 203 29.65 -25.15 10.30
C VAL A 203 29.92 -25.60 11.74
N ALA A 204 28.88 -25.78 12.56
CA ALA A 204 29.03 -26.27 13.94
C ALA A 204 29.76 -27.62 13.99
N LYS A 205 29.38 -28.55 13.11
CA LYS A 205 30.03 -29.86 12.99
C LYS A 205 31.50 -29.75 12.60
N ALA A 206 31.85 -28.83 11.69
CA ALA A 206 33.24 -28.62 11.27
C ALA A 206 34.12 -28.04 12.39
N TYR A 207 33.57 -27.15 13.22
CA TYR A 207 34.29 -26.51 14.33
C TYR A 207 34.14 -27.24 15.67
N GLY A 208 33.32 -28.30 15.74
CA GLY A 208 33.06 -29.08 16.96
C GLY A 208 32.30 -28.32 18.05
N ARG A 209 31.64 -27.20 17.73
CA ARG A 209 30.89 -26.39 18.71
C ARG A 209 29.66 -25.73 18.10
N GLU A 210 28.59 -25.65 18.87
CA GLU A 210 27.41 -24.83 18.55
C GLU A 210 27.52 -23.42 19.15
N THR A 211 26.71 -22.50 18.65
CA THR A 211 26.61 -21.11 19.13
C THR A 211 25.15 -20.66 19.15
N ASP A 212 24.87 -19.51 19.75
CA ASP A 212 23.52 -18.91 19.78
C ASP A 212 22.93 -18.65 18.38
N ALA A 213 23.76 -18.61 17.33
CA ALA A 213 23.29 -18.43 15.96
C ALA A 213 22.42 -19.62 15.49
N GLN A 214 22.77 -20.84 15.89
CA GLN A 214 21.99 -22.04 15.57
C GLN A 214 20.62 -22.01 16.25
N ASP A 215 20.57 -21.62 17.53
CA ASP A 215 19.32 -21.52 18.29
C ASP A 215 18.39 -20.45 17.72
N LYS A 216 18.93 -19.29 17.35
CA LYS A 216 18.15 -18.23 16.69
C LYS A 216 17.63 -18.66 15.33
N ALA A 217 18.43 -19.35 14.53
CA ALA A 217 18.00 -19.85 13.22
C ALA A 217 16.90 -20.92 13.35
N ARG A 218 17.02 -21.82 14.34
CA ARG A 218 15.99 -22.82 14.66
C ARG A 218 14.69 -22.17 15.14
N SER A 219 14.77 -21.17 16.02
CA SER A 219 13.60 -20.41 16.50
C SER A 219 12.89 -19.72 15.33
N LEU A 220 13.64 -19.02 14.47
CA LEU A 220 13.09 -18.33 13.31
C LEU A 220 12.41 -19.30 12.33
N ALA A 221 13.02 -20.47 12.08
CA ALA A 221 12.41 -21.50 11.24
C ALA A 221 11.10 -22.02 11.84
N ALA A 222 11.07 -22.28 13.15
CA ALA A 222 9.87 -22.72 13.86
C ALA A 222 8.75 -21.66 13.87
N GLU A 223 9.09 -20.37 14.03
CA GLU A 223 8.12 -19.27 13.95
C GLU A 223 7.45 -19.19 12.58
N ILE A 224 8.23 -19.40 11.51
CA ILE A 224 7.71 -19.41 10.15
C ILE A 224 6.81 -20.63 9.92
N GLU A 225 7.16 -21.80 10.45
CA GLU A 225 6.32 -23.01 10.38
C GLU A 225 5.02 -22.88 11.21
N VAL A 226 5.05 -22.23 12.37
CA VAL A 226 3.86 -22.07 13.24
C VAL A 226 2.92 -20.96 12.75
N ALA A 227 3.43 -19.93 12.06
CA ALA A 227 2.61 -18.92 11.39
C ALA A 227 1.90 -19.45 10.12
N THR A 228 2.00 -20.75 9.84
CA THR A 228 1.52 -21.46 8.64
C THR A 228 0.14 -22.05 8.86
#